data_AF-A0A954BGI0-F1
#
_entry.id   AF-A0A954BGI0-F1
#
_cell.length_a   1.000
_cell.length_b   1.000
_cell.length_c   1.000
_cell.angle_alpha   90.00
_cell.angle_beta   90.00
_cell.angle_gamma   90.00
#
_symmetry.space_group_name_H-M   'P 1'
#
loop_
_entity.id
_entity.type
_entity.pdbx_description
1 polymer ?
#
loop_
_entity_poly.entity_id
_entity_poly.type
_entity_poly.pdbx_seq_one_letter_code
_entity_poly.pdbx_strand_id
1 'polypeptide(L)' 'MPKVLIGDKLSPAAVEIFHARGIETVTKTGLDTEQLIAEIPEYDGLVVRSACKPNADVIAAAKNLKVIGR' A
#
# COMPACT_ATOMS: atom_id res chain seq x y z
N MET A 1 -12.55 -6.59 -5.33
CA MET A 1 -11.52 -6.02 -6.24
C MET A 1 -10.24 -5.86 -5.45
N PRO A 2 -9.06 -6.07 -6.06
CA PRO A 2 -7.80 -5.90 -5.36
C PRO A 2 -7.64 -4.46 -4.88
N LYS A 3 -7.27 -4.32 -3.60
CA LYS A 3 -7.04 -3.04 -2.93
C LYS A 3 -5.56 -2.78 -2.75
N VAL A 4 -5.06 -1.61 -3.13
CA VAL A 4 -3.65 -1.26 -3.05
C VAL A 4 -3.47 -0.01 -2.20
N LEU A 5 -2.65 -0.11 -1.15
CA LEU A 5 -2.24 1.00 -0.31
C LEU A 5 -0.97 1.62 -0.88
N ILE A 6 -1.00 2.93 -1.14
CA ILE A 6 0.15 3.72 -1.55
C ILE A 6 0.62 4.53 -0.35
N GLY A 7 1.68 4.04 0.30
CA GLY A 7 2.22 4.60 1.55
C GLY A 7 3.15 5.81 1.37
N ASP A 8 3.41 6.20 0.13
CA ASP A 8 4.42 7.17 -0.26
C ASP A 8 3.91 8.11 -1.36
N LYS A 9 4.64 9.20 -1.62
CA LYS A 9 4.29 10.07 -2.76
C LYS A 9 4.58 9.35 -4.06
N LEU A 10 3.52 8.85 -4.70
CA LEU A 10 3.55 8.25 -6.03
C LEU A 10 3.07 9.25 -7.09
N SER A 11 3.53 9.08 -8.33
CA SER A 11 3.05 9.89 -9.46
C SER A 11 1.55 9.64 -9.69
N PRO A 12 0.75 10.69 -9.97
CA PRO A 12 -0.68 10.52 -10.27
C PRO A 12 -0.93 9.61 -11.47
N ALA A 13 -0.01 9.57 -12.44
CA ALA A 13 -0.10 8.65 -13.58
C ALA A 13 -0.14 7.17 -13.16
N ALA A 14 0.55 6.80 -12.08
CA ALA A 14 0.51 5.42 -11.59
C ALA A 14 -0.86 5.07 -10.99
N VAL A 15 -1.46 6.00 -10.26
CA VAL A 15 -2.81 5.87 -9.70
C VAL A 15 -3.83 5.69 -10.82
N GLU A 16 -3.74 6.48 -11.89
CA GLU A 16 -4.60 6.33 -13.06
C GLU A 16 -4.47 4.96 -13.74
N ILE A 17 -3.26 4.40 -13.84
CA ILE A 17 -3.05 3.05 -14.40
C ILE A 17 -3.74 1.98 -13.53
N PHE A 18 -3.69 2.10 -12.20
CA PHE A 18 -4.41 1.19 -11.31
C PHE A 18 -5.92 1.29 -11.49
N HIS A 19 -6.48 2.50 -11.51
CA HIS A 19 -7.91 2.71 -11.73
C HIS A 19 -8.36 2.24 -13.12
N ALA A 20 -7.58 2.48 -14.16
CA ALA A 20 -7.85 2.00 -15.52
C ALA A 20 -7.88 0.46 -15.62
N ARG A 21 -7.21 -0.22 -14.69
CA ARG A 21 -7.24 -1.69 -14.56
C ARG A 21 -8.29 -2.20 -13.57
N GLY A 22 -9.13 -1.33 -13.03
CA GLY A 22 -10.16 -1.69 -12.04
C GLY A 22 -9.60 -2.06 -10.67
N ILE A 23 -8.39 -1.57 -10.35
CA ILE A 23 -7.74 -1.77 -9.05
C ILE A 23 -8.06 -0.56 -8.18
N GLU A 24 -8.51 -0.81 -6.95
CA GLU A 24 -8.80 0.27 -6.01
C GLU A 24 -7.50 0.69 -5.32
N THR A 25 -7.13 1.96 -5.43
CA THR A 25 -5.94 2.52 -4.80
C THR A 25 -6.31 3.54 -3.73
N VAL A 26 -5.69 3.42 -2.56
CA VAL A 26 -5.79 4.39 -1.47
C VAL A 26 -4.41 4.99 -1.22
N THR A 27 -4.28 6.31 -1.36
CA THR A 27 -3.03 7.02 -1.11
C THR A 27 -3.05 7.60 0.30
N LYS A 28 -2.17 7.10 1.17
CA LYS A 28 -1.97 7.59 2.53
C LYS A 28 -0.49 7.76 2.80
N THR A 29 -0.03 9.01 2.72
CA THR A 29 1.37 9.36 2.96
C THR A 29 1.62 9.67 4.42
N GLY A 30 2.78 9.27 4.95
CA GLY A 30 3.19 9.60 6.31
C GLY A 30 2.50 8.77 7.39
N LEU A 31 2.05 7.56 7.04
CA LEU A 31 1.55 6.60 8.03
C LEU A 31 2.70 6.13 8.92
N ASP A 32 2.48 6.18 10.22
CA ASP A 32 3.34 5.51 11.19
C ASP A 32 3.19 3.99 11.08
N THR A 33 4.21 3.26 11.54
CA THR A 33 4.25 1.79 11.51
C THR A 33 3.00 1.17 12.13
N GLU A 34 2.52 1.71 13.25
CA GLU A 34 1.33 1.20 13.96
C GLU A 34 0.05 1.40 13.13
N GLN A 35 -0.09 2.56 12.47
CA GLN A 35 -1.22 2.83 11.59
C GLN A 35 -1.18 1.92 10.37
N LEU A 36 0.02 1.70 9.81
CA LEU A 36 0.21 0.80 8.69
C LEU A 36 -0.16 -0.64 9.08
N ILE A 37 0.26 -1.12 10.26
CA ILE A 37 -0.09 -2.45 10.80
C ILE A 37 -1.61 -2.61 10.97
N ALA A 38 -2.30 -1.55 11.41
CA ALA A 38 -3.75 -1.59 11.59
C ALA A 38 -4.50 -1.63 10.25
N GLU A 39 -4.00 -0.95 9.22
CA GLU A 39 -4.69 -0.80 7.94
C GLU A 39 -4.32 -1.85 6.90
N ILE A 40 -3.05 -2.29 6.88
CA ILE A 40 -2.52 -3.25 5.90
C ILE A 40 -3.31 -4.57 5.77
N PRO A 41 -4.01 -5.11 6.80
CA PRO A 41 -4.80 -6.33 6.64
C PRO A 41 -5.94 -6.19 5.63
N GLU A 42 -6.40 -4.96 5.34
CA GLU A 42 -7.48 -4.70 4.39
C GLU A 42 -7.02 -4.61 2.92
N TYR A 43 -5.70 -4.60 2.68
CA TYR A 43 -5.13 -4.37 1.36
C TYR A 43 -4.46 -5.64 0.80
N ASP A 44 -4.58 -5.82 -0.52
CA ASP A 44 -3.92 -6.88 -1.28
C ASP A 44 -2.52 -6.46 -1.77
N GLY A 45 -2.26 -5.17 -1.86
CA GLY A 45 -0.99 -4.63 -2.35
C GLY A 45 -0.51 -3.43 -1.55
N LEU A 46 0.81 -3.31 -1.43
CA LEU A 46 1.47 -2.16 -0.81
C LEU A 46 2.48 -1.57 -1.79
N VAL A 47 2.36 -0.26 -2.05
CA VAL A 47 3.33 0.50 -2.83
C VAL A 47 4.07 1.46 -1.91
N VAL A 48 5.39 1.31 -1.84
CA VAL A 48 6.28 2.14 -1.04
C VAL A 48 7.32 2.81 -1.93
N ARG A 49 7.98 3.87 -1.46
CA ARG A 49 9.14 4.43 -2.15
C ARG A 49 10.32 4.53 -1.19
N SER A 50 10.44 5.65 -0.49
CA SER A 50 11.60 5.96 0.37
C SER A 50 11.19 6.21 1.81
N ALA A 51 9.99 6.73 2.05
CA ALA A 51 9.52 7.10 3.37
C ALA A 51 8.95 5.89 4.11
N CYS A 52 8.19 5.04 3.40
CA CYS A 52 7.56 3.86 4.01
C CYS A 52 8.50 2.64 3.93
N LYS A 53 8.80 2.03 5.08
CA LYS A 53 9.57 0.78 5.16
C LYS A 53 8.63 -0.34 5.62
N PRO A 54 8.33 -1.34 4.76
CA PRO A 54 7.60 -2.53 5.18
C PRO A 54 8.53 -3.38 6.03
N ASN A 55 8.51 -3.17 7.34
CA ASN A 55 9.26 -3.95 8.30
C ASN A 55 8.60 -5.33 8.52
N ALA A 56 9.25 -6.20 9.29
CA ALA A 56 8.76 -7.55 9.56
C ALA A 56 7.36 -7.54 10.22
N ASP A 57 7.10 -6.59 11.13
CA ASP A 57 5.82 -6.46 11.81
C ASP A 57 4.67 -6.09 10.87
N VAL A 58 4.91 -5.14 9.95
CA VAL A 58 3.92 -4.77 8.92
C VAL A 58 3.61 -5.96 8.03
N ILE A 59 4.63 -6.69 7.57
CA ILE A 59 4.45 -7.86 6.72
C ILE A 59 3.72 -8.99 7.49
N ALA A 60 4.03 -9.18 8.77
CA ALA A 60 3.37 -10.17 9.61
C ALA A 60 1.88 -9.83 9.88
N ALA A 61 1.55 -8.54 10.00
CA ALA A 61 0.19 -8.07 10.15
C ALA A 61 -0.62 -8.15 8.83
N ALA A 62 0.06 -8.10 7.69
CA ALA A 62 -0.52 -8.02 6.37
C ALA A 62 -1.09 -9.36 5.85
N LYS A 63 -2.19 -9.81 6.46
CA LYS A 63 -2.82 -11.13 6.20
C LYS A 63 -3.25 -11.36 4.75
N ASN A 64 -3.66 -10.31 4.06
CA ASN A 64 -4.18 -10.36 2.68
C ASN A 64 -3.18 -9.88 1.63
N LEU A 65 -1.99 -9.43 2.06
CA LEU A 65 -1.01 -8.82 1.18
C LEU A 65 -0.37 -9.87 0.27
N LYS A 66 -0.45 -9.62 -1.03
CA LYS A 66 0.05 -10.50 -2.09
C LYS A 66 1.28 -9.94 -2.77
N VAL A 67 1.40 -8.60 -2.82
CA VAL A 67 2.47 -7.92 -3.57
C VAL A 67 2.93 -6.66 -2.86
N ILE A 68 4.25 -6.44 -2.85
CA ILE A 68 4.86 -5.18 -2.43
C ILE A 68 5.60 -4.61 -3.64
N GLY A 69 5.22 -3.40 -4.06
CA GLY A 69 5.90 -2.62 -5.11
C GLY A 69 6.77 -1.53 -4.50
N ARG A 70 7.96 -1.32 -5.06
CA ARG A 70 8.90 -0.24 -4.69
C ARG A 70 9.32 0.55 -5.92
#